data_AF-A0A451ARU8-F1
#
_entry.id   AF-A0A451ARU8-F1
#
_cell.length_a   1.000
_cell.length_b   1.000
_cell.length_c   1.000
_cell.angle_alpha   90.00
_cell.angle_beta   90.00
_cell.angle_gamma   90.00
#
_symmetry.space_group_name_H-M   'P 1'
#
loop_
_entity.id
_entity.type
_entity.pdbx_description
1 polymer ?
#
loop_
_entity_poly.entity_id
_entity_poly.type
_entity_poly.pdbx_seq_one_letter_code
_entity_poly.pdbx_strand_id
1 'polypeptide(L)'
;MKDEELLALLEDMESDRVERKVSIAEKEKIRQAICAFSNDMPNHGLPGVVFVGVTDKGGMAGIDVTDQLLLTLSDMRSDGNILPLPGITVQKRTLDGHDLAVVIVQPADAPPVRFKGGIYIRVGPRRAIASPDEERRLNEKRRHRDLPADIRPLPSAPMESLDELLFRRVYLPSALSPEILEQNQRSLEHQLIAAKFAHPDIPNRPTILGELTVGKDPTDWVPGAFVQFLRIDGEEWGDPIQSAHELRSPLPDLLRELEELLKINIHSRVDLTSGAVEVRQPDYPLVALQQIVRNAILHRSYEQTHAPVQVRWFTNQVEIYNPGGPFGRVTRENFARPGEYDYRNPNLAAVLKELGYVQQFGLGITIARREMEKNGNPPIEFQVEDSHVAAILRGRP
;
A
#
# COMPACT_ATOMS: atom_id res chain seq x y z
N MET A 1 -3.84 8.36 29.52
CA MET A 1 -4.81 7.86 30.52
C MET A 1 -4.67 8.70 31.77
N LYS A 2 -5.79 9.04 32.40
CA LYS A 2 -5.83 9.79 33.67
C LYS A 2 -5.75 8.84 34.86
N ASP A 3 -5.41 9.36 36.03
CA ASP A 3 -5.20 8.54 37.23
C ASP A 3 -6.50 7.85 37.69
N GLU A 4 -7.66 8.49 37.52
CA GLU A 4 -8.98 7.92 37.77
C GLU A 4 -9.26 6.68 36.89
N GLU A 5 -8.85 6.71 35.62
CA GLU A 5 -9.02 5.58 34.69
C GLU A 5 -8.07 4.42 35.04
N LEU A 6 -6.87 4.74 35.54
CA LEU A 6 -5.90 3.74 35.99
C LEU A 6 -6.37 3.06 37.28
N LEU A 7 -6.95 3.81 38.22
CA LEU A 7 -7.57 3.26 39.43
C LEU A 7 -8.73 2.33 39.09
N ALA A 8 -9.62 2.74 38.19
CA ALA A 8 -10.72 1.89 37.74
C ALA A 8 -10.22 0.56 37.14
N LEU A 9 -9.17 0.60 36.30
CA LEU A 9 -8.57 -0.61 35.75
C LEU A 9 -7.82 -1.45 36.79
N LEU A 10 -7.28 -0.81 37.82
CA LEU A 10 -6.60 -1.48 38.90
C LEU A 10 -7.58 -2.25 39.79
N GLU A 11 -8.77 -1.71 40.01
CA GLU A 11 -9.84 -2.30 40.85
C GLU A 11 -10.74 -3.29 40.08
N ASP A 12 -10.81 -3.20 38.75
CA ASP A 12 -11.63 -4.07 37.92
C ASP A 12 -11.23 -5.56 38.03
N MET A 13 -12.21 -6.45 38.01
CA MET A 13 -11.98 -7.90 38.02
C MET A 13 -11.28 -8.31 36.71
N GLU A 14 -10.26 -9.17 36.80
CA GLU A 14 -9.32 -9.56 35.72
C GLU A 14 -9.77 -9.19 34.29
N SER A 15 -9.46 -7.96 33.89
CA SER A 15 -9.68 -7.48 32.52
C SER A 15 -8.59 -8.04 31.61
N ASP A 16 -8.97 -8.41 30.39
CA ASP A 16 -8.05 -8.82 29.33
C ASP A 16 -7.09 -7.69 28.87
N ARG A 17 -7.23 -6.47 29.43
CA ARG A 17 -6.35 -5.32 29.21
C ARG A 17 -5.41 -5.01 30.38
N VAL A 18 -5.49 -5.74 31.49
CA VAL A 18 -4.71 -5.43 32.71
C VAL A 18 -3.79 -6.58 33.08
N GLU A 19 -2.52 -6.28 33.37
CA GLU A 19 -1.58 -7.23 33.96
C GLU A 19 -1.02 -6.63 35.26
N ARG A 20 -1.11 -7.38 36.37
CA ARG A 20 -0.56 -7.00 37.66
C ARG A 20 0.70 -7.82 37.94
N LYS A 21 1.75 -7.16 38.42
CA LYS A 21 3.00 -7.80 38.83
C LYS A 21 3.54 -7.19 40.10
N VAL A 22 3.97 -8.05 41.02
CA VAL A 22 4.59 -7.63 42.28
C VAL A 22 5.92 -6.94 42.02
N SER A 23 6.72 -7.45 41.07
CA SER A 23 8.03 -6.92 40.73
C SER A 23 8.41 -7.20 39.27
N ILE A 24 9.57 -6.68 38.85
CA ILE A 24 10.15 -6.92 37.52
C ILE A 24 10.90 -8.26 37.42
N ALA A 25 10.85 -9.14 38.43
CA ALA A 25 11.57 -10.42 38.40
C ALA A 25 11.14 -11.29 37.20
N GLU A 26 9.86 -11.22 36.81
CA GLU A 26 9.30 -11.98 35.69
C GLU A 26 9.30 -11.18 34.38
N LYS A 27 10.47 -10.65 33.97
CA LYS A 27 10.61 -9.77 32.79
C LYS A 27 10.01 -10.37 31.51
N GLU A 28 10.11 -11.68 31.33
CA GLU A 28 9.55 -12.34 30.15
C GLU A 28 8.03 -12.31 30.15
N LYS A 29 7.38 -12.49 31.31
CA LYS A 29 5.92 -12.39 31.40
C LYS A 29 5.43 -10.97 31.10
N ILE A 30 6.16 -9.96 31.55
CA ILE A 30 5.86 -8.55 31.20
C ILE A 30 5.95 -8.35 29.69
N ARG A 31 7.01 -8.84 29.02
CA ARG A 31 7.13 -8.75 27.55
C ARG A 31 6.02 -9.51 26.81
N GLN A 32 5.65 -10.70 27.30
CA GLN A 32 4.51 -11.45 26.77
C GLN A 32 3.19 -10.68 26.92
N ALA A 33 2.99 -9.98 28.05
CA ALA A 33 1.82 -9.12 28.24
C ALA A 33 1.84 -7.94 27.27
N ILE A 34 2.99 -7.25 27.10
CA ILE A 34 3.15 -6.18 26.11
C ILE A 34 2.81 -6.69 24.71
N CYS A 35 3.38 -7.83 24.31
CA CYS A 35 3.08 -8.46 23.02
C CYS A 35 1.59 -8.78 22.86
N ALA A 36 0.96 -9.33 23.90
CA ALA A 36 -0.46 -9.70 23.88
C ALA A 36 -1.39 -8.49 23.80
N PHE A 37 -1.09 -7.42 24.54
CA PHE A 37 -1.85 -6.16 24.49
C PHE A 37 -1.65 -5.45 23.15
N SER A 38 -0.44 -5.45 22.60
CA SER A 38 -0.20 -4.92 21.26
C SER A 38 -0.97 -5.68 20.16
N ASN A 39 -1.19 -6.99 20.33
CA ASN A 39 -1.98 -7.78 19.39
C ASN A 39 -3.49 -7.57 19.51
N ASP A 40 -3.99 -7.09 20.67
CA ASP A 40 -5.40 -6.80 20.94
C ASP A 40 -6.37 -7.79 20.26
N MET A 41 -6.20 -9.09 20.53
CA MET A 41 -7.01 -10.13 19.89
C MET A 41 -8.54 -9.93 20.10
N PRO A 42 -9.01 -9.50 21.29
CA PRO A 42 -10.42 -9.17 21.52
C PRO A 42 -10.95 -7.96 20.72
N ASN A 43 -10.07 -7.12 20.16
CA ASN A 43 -10.41 -5.95 19.35
C ASN A 43 -11.02 -4.77 20.10
N HIS A 44 -10.54 -4.49 21.31
CA HIS A 44 -11.05 -3.36 22.08
C HIS A 44 -10.64 -2.01 21.49
N GLY A 45 -9.51 -1.94 20.77
CA GLY A 45 -8.95 -0.70 20.25
C GLY A 45 -8.47 0.27 21.36
N LEU A 46 -8.32 -0.23 22.58
CA LEU A 46 -8.01 0.56 23.78
C LEU A 46 -6.67 0.11 24.37
N PRO A 47 -5.93 1.01 25.07
CA PRO A 47 -4.64 0.66 25.66
C PRO A 47 -4.73 -0.45 26.70
N GLY A 48 -3.75 -1.35 26.69
CA GLY A 48 -3.48 -2.27 27.80
C GLY A 48 -2.57 -1.64 28.85
N VAL A 49 -2.65 -2.09 30.09
CA VAL A 49 -1.88 -1.55 31.21
C VAL A 49 -1.20 -2.67 31.99
N VAL A 50 0.12 -2.55 32.17
CA VAL A 50 0.88 -3.38 33.10
C VAL A 50 1.20 -2.55 34.35
N PHE A 51 0.72 -2.99 35.50
CA PHE A 51 1.05 -2.43 36.81
C PHE A 51 2.18 -3.24 37.44
N VAL A 52 3.27 -2.59 37.80
CA VAL A 52 4.37 -3.16 38.58
C VAL A 52 4.35 -2.56 39.98
N GLY A 53 4.34 -3.42 41.00
CA GLY A 53 4.12 -3.05 42.41
C GLY A 53 2.77 -3.49 42.97
N VAL A 54 2.06 -4.37 42.27
CA VAL A 54 0.70 -4.81 42.63
C VAL A 54 0.65 -6.34 42.66
N THR A 55 0.03 -6.90 43.69
CA THR A 55 -0.26 -8.33 43.78
C THR A 55 -1.35 -8.75 42.79
N ASP A 56 -1.42 -10.04 42.46
CA ASP A 56 -2.42 -10.55 41.50
C ASP A 56 -3.87 -10.23 41.92
N LYS A 57 -4.11 -10.08 43.23
CA LYS A 57 -5.42 -9.73 43.83
C LYS A 57 -5.68 -8.21 43.95
N GLY A 58 -4.83 -7.37 43.37
CA GLY A 58 -4.98 -5.90 43.42
C GLY A 58 -4.41 -5.22 44.67
N GLY A 59 -3.90 -5.99 45.65
CA GLY A 59 -3.24 -5.42 46.83
C GLY A 59 -1.88 -4.80 46.48
N MET A 60 -1.51 -3.69 47.12
CA MET A 60 -0.24 -3.00 46.88
C MET A 60 0.94 -3.78 47.48
N ALA A 61 1.99 -3.99 46.70
CA ALA A 61 3.21 -4.68 47.14
C ALA A 61 4.25 -3.74 47.77
N GLY A 62 4.06 -2.42 47.64
CA GLY A 62 4.94 -1.40 48.26
C GLY A 62 6.38 -1.44 47.74
N ILE A 63 6.56 -1.49 46.42
CA ILE A 63 7.91 -1.44 45.81
C ILE A 63 8.43 -0.02 45.71
N ASP A 64 9.75 0.14 45.76
CA ASP A 64 10.38 1.42 45.46
C ASP A 64 10.53 1.61 43.94
N VAL A 65 9.86 2.62 43.40
CA VAL A 65 9.88 2.93 41.97
C VAL A 65 11.06 3.84 41.67
N THR A 66 12.20 3.21 41.39
CA THR A 66 13.45 3.89 41.03
C THR A 66 13.54 4.21 39.54
N ASP A 67 14.37 5.19 39.16
CA ASP A 67 14.64 5.53 37.76
C ASP A 67 15.16 4.32 36.96
N GLN A 68 15.98 3.48 37.60
CA GLN A 68 16.51 2.26 36.99
C GLN A 68 15.40 1.28 36.61
N LEU A 69 14.34 1.18 37.42
CA LEU A 69 13.18 0.34 37.12
C LEU A 69 12.43 0.86 35.88
N LEU A 70 12.19 2.17 35.81
CA LEU A 70 11.51 2.80 34.69
C LEU A 70 12.29 2.61 33.38
N LEU A 71 13.62 2.86 33.40
CA LEU A 71 14.49 2.64 32.25
C LEU A 71 14.44 1.18 31.78
N THR A 72 14.54 0.22 32.71
CA THR A 72 14.49 -1.22 32.38
C THR A 72 13.17 -1.61 31.71
N LEU A 73 12.05 -0.98 32.10
CA LEU A 73 10.75 -1.21 31.47
C LEU A 73 10.66 -0.53 30.10
N SER A 74 11.20 0.68 29.96
CA SER A 74 11.26 1.40 28.68
C SER A 74 12.11 0.66 27.65
N ASP A 75 13.22 0.06 28.07
CA ASP A 75 14.13 -0.70 27.20
C ASP A 75 13.46 -1.91 26.55
N MET A 76 12.39 -2.45 27.16
CA MET A 76 11.63 -3.57 26.57
C MET A 76 11.00 -3.22 25.22
N ARG A 77 10.87 -1.94 24.88
CA ARG A 77 10.44 -1.48 23.56
C ARG A 77 11.50 -1.75 22.49
N SER A 78 12.78 -1.50 22.80
CA SER A 78 13.87 -1.39 21.83
C SER A 78 14.96 -2.44 21.99
N ASP A 79 14.81 -3.39 22.92
CA ASP A 79 15.76 -4.48 23.15
C ASP A 79 15.77 -5.57 22.04
N GLY A 80 14.94 -5.41 21.01
CA GLY A 80 14.86 -6.30 19.84
C GLY A 80 14.08 -7.60 20.07
N ASN A 81 13.56 -7.84 21.28
CA ASN A 81 12.82 -9.08 21.54
C ASN A 81 11.35 -9.03 21.10
N ILE A 82 10.76 -7.83 20.98
CA ILE A 82 9.39 -7.61 20.53
C ILE A 82 9.42 -6.90 19.17
N LEU A 83 8.88 -7.54 18.13
CA LEU A 83 8.85 -7.02 16.76
C LEU A 83 7.47 -7.22 16.11
N PRO A 84 6.91 -6.23 15.38
CA PRO A 84 7.38 -4.84 15.28
C PRO A 84 7.46 -4.11 16.63
N LEU A 85 8.18 -2.99 16.69
CA LEU A 85 8.42 -2.27 17.94
C LEU A 85 7.08 -1.83 18.57
N PRO A 86 6.81 -2.16 19.85
CA PRO A 86 5.54 -1.84 20.48
C PRO A 86 5.45 -0.34 20.85
N GLY A 87 4.25 0.22 20.75
CA GLY A 87 3.96 1.56 21.26
C GLY A 87 3.72 1.52 22.76
N ILE A 88 4.75 1.78 23.58
CA ILE A 88 4.62 1.80 25.04
C ILE A 88 4.96 3.17 25.64
N THR A 89 4.30 3.49 26.76
CA THR A 89 4.62 4.63 27.63
C THR A 89 4.81 4.13 29.05
N VAL A 90 5.96 4.42 29.66
CA VAL A 90 6.31 3.98 31.03
C VAL A 90 6.36 5.19 31.94
N GLN A 91 5.64 5.15 33.06
CA GLN A 91 5.57 6.27 34.01
C GLN A 91 5.48 5.75 35.45
N LYS A 92 6.06 6.52 36.40
CA LYS A 92 5.74 6.39 37.82
C LYS A 92 4.39 7.07 38.09
N ARG A 93 3.51 6.41 38.82
CA ARG A 93 2.20 6.95 39.23
C ARG A 93 1.95 6.65 40.71
N THR A 94 1.40 7.62 41.42
CA THR A 94 0.98 7.45 42.82
C THR A 94 -0.53 7.24 42.83
N LEU A 95 -0.96 5.99 43.03
CA LEU A 95 -2.38 5.60 43.05
C LEU A 95 -2.72 5.14 44.47
N ASP A 96 -3.81 5.66 45.06
CA ASP A 96 -4.20 5.43 46.47
C ASP A 96 -3.04 5.60 47.47
N GLY A 97 -2.20 6.62 47.24
CA GLY A 97 -1.06 6.94 48.10
C GLY A 97 0.15 5.99 47.97
N HIS A 98 0.14 5.06 47.02
CA HIS A 98 1.21 4.11 46.76
C HIS A 98 1.87 4.36 45.41
N ASP A 99 3.20 4.31 45.37
CA ASP A 99 3.96 4.47 44.14
C ASP A 99 4.02 3.17 43.33
N LEU A 100 3.65 3.26 42.06
CA LEU A 100 3.61 2.16 41.10
C LEU A 100 4.32 2.54 39.80
N ALA A 101 4.94 1.56 39.14
CA ALA A 101 5.38 1.73 37.75
C ALA A 101 4.29 1.21 36.82
N VAL A 102 3.85 2.07 35.91
CA VAL A 102 2.74 1.80 34.98
C VAL A 102 3.29 1.79 33.56
N VAL A 103 3.08 0.68 32.85
CA VAL A 103 3.38 0.56 31.41
C VAL A 103 2.06 0.56 30.65
N ILE A 104 1.81 1.63 29.91
CA ILE A 104 0.66 1.74 29.01
C ILE A 104 1.10 1.23 27.63
N VAL A 105 0.42 0.22 27.12
CA VAL A 105 0.70 -0.44 25.86
C VAL A 105 -0.42 -0.11 24.87
N GLN A 106 -0.06 0.54 23.77
CA GLN A 106 -0.98 0.80 22.67
C GLN A 106 -1.16 -0.47 21.82
N PRO A 107 -2.38 -0.78 21.36
CA PRO A 107 -2.58 -1.75 20.29
C PRO A 107 -1.70 -1.37 19.08
N ALA A 108 -1.07 -2.36 18.47
CA ALA A 108 -0.22 -2.13 17.31
C ALA A 108 -1.07 -1.86 16.07
N ASP A 109 -0.56 -0.99 15.19
CA ASP A 109 -1.23 -0.71 13.92
C ASP A 109 -1.12 -1.87 12.92
N ALA A 110 -0.06 -2.68 13.05
CA ALA A 110 0.20 -3.82 12.18
C ALA A 110 0.48 -5.11 12.99
N PRO A 111 -0.54 -5.75 13.59
CA PRO A 111 -0.39 -7.08 14.15
C PRO A 111 -0.12 -8.13 13.04
N PRO A 112 0.44 -9.31 13.36
CA PRO A 112 0.85 -9.76 14.67
C PRO A 112 2.21 -9.22 15.11
N VAL A 113 2.26 -8.65 16.31
CA VAL A 113 3.48 -8.44 17.09
C VAL A 113 3.93 -9.78 17.67
N ARG A 114 5.24 -10.01 17.66
CA ARG A 114 5.89 -11.24 18.10
C ARG A 114 6.88 -10.94 19.21
N PHE A 115 6.90 -11.78 20.24
CA PHE A 115 7.95 -11.81 21.25
C PHE A 115 8.80 -13.07 21.06
N LYS A 116 10.09 -12.92 20.74
CA LYS A 116 11.01 -14.04 20.42
C LYS A 116 10.42 -15.06 19.42
N GLY A 117 9.72 -14.55 18.41
CA GLY A 117 9.07 -15.36 17.37
C GLY A 117 7.69 -15.92 17.74
N GLY A 118 7.28 -15.86 19.01
CA GLY A 118 5.95 -16.28 19.45
C GLY A 118 4.91 -15.15 19.36
N ILE A 119 3.71 -15.46 18.86
CA ILE A 119 2.57 -14.54 18.84
C ILE A 119 1.77 -14.76 20.11
N TYR A 120 1.85 -13.82 21.05
CA TYR A 120 1.09 -13.89 22.30
C TYR A 120 -0.22 -13.11 22.16
N ILE A 121 -1.30 -13.65 22.71
CA ILE A 121 -2.65 -13.05 22.70
C ILE A 121 -3.33 -13.23 24.07
N ARG A 122 -4.41 -12.48 24.28
CA ARG A 122 -5.31 -12.65 25.42
C ARG A 122 -6.54 -13.48 25.01
N VAL A 123 -6.87 -14.47 25.84
CA VAL A 123 -8.10 -15.26 25.75
C VAL A 123 -8.78 -15.14 27.10
N GLY A 124 -9.70 -14.16 27.21
CA GLY A 124 -10.19 -13.69 28.51
C GLY A 124 -9.02 -13.16 29.37
N PRO A 125 -8.98 -13.46 30.68
CA PRO A 125 -7.93 -12.95 31.57
C PRO A 125 -6.55 -13.61 31.33
N ARG A 126 -6.51 -14.74 30.62
CA ARG A 126 -5.29 -15.53 30.43
C ARG A 126 -4.53 -15.13 29.17
N ARG A 127 -3.20 -15.25 29.22
CA ARG A 127 -2.33 -15.20 28.02
C ARG A 127 -2.24 -16.58 27.38
N ALA A 128 -2.25 -16.62 26.05
CA ALA A 128 -2.01 -17.81 25.25
C ALA A 128 -1.09 -17.49 24.06
N ILE A 129 -0.53 -18.54 23.44
CA ILE A 129 0.12 -18.43 22.12
C ILE A 129 -0.99 -18.58 21.08
N ALA A 130 -0.99 -17.72 20.06
CA ALA A 130 -1.99 -17.75 19.00
C ALA A 130 -1.92 -19.07 18.22
N SER A 131 -3.07 -19.69 18.01
CA SER A 131 -3.26 -20.77 17.04
C SER A 131 -3.14 -20.25 15.60
N PRO A 132 -2.97 -21.12 14.59
CA PRO A 132 -2.92 -20.70 13.18
C PRO A 132 -4.14 -19.90 12.73
N ASP A 133 -5.33 -20.22 13.24
CA ASP A 133 -6.55 -19.46 12.95
C ASP A 133 -6.55 -18.07 13.62
N GLU A 134 -6.00 -17.95 14.82
CA GLU A 134 -5.87 -16.66 15.50
C GLU A 134 -4.76 -15.80 14.88
N GLU A 135 -3.65 -16.40 14.44
CA GLU A 135 -2.65 -15.72 13.64
C GLU A 135 -3.24 -15.24 12.30
N ARG A 136 -4.05 -16.08 11.63
CA ARG A 136 -4.80 -15.66 10.43
C ARG A 136 -5.72 -14.48 10.74
N ARG A 137 -6.46 -14.51 11.86
CA ARG A 137 -7.32 -13.39 12.30
C ARG A 137 -6.53 -12.13 12.63
N LEU A 138 -5.34 -12.23 13.24
CA LEU A 138 -4.46 -11.07 13.49
C LEU A 138 -3.91 -10.50 12.17
N ASN A 139 -3.52 -11.37 11.24
CA ASN A 139 -3.18 -10.97 9.88
C ASN A 139 -4.39 -10.36 9.15
N GLU A 140 -5.61 -10.80 9.41
CA GLU A 140 -6.83 -10.20 8.88
C GLU A 140 -7.18 -8.87 9.57
N LYS A 141 -6.84 -8.67 10.84
CA LYS A 141 -6.97 -7.37 11.53
C LYS A 141 -6.00 -6.34 11.00
N ARG A 142 -4.76 -6.77 10.69
CA ARG A 142 -3.85 -5.98 9.85
C ARG A 142 -4.58 -5.55 8.58
N ARG A 143 -5.26 -6.49 7.92
CA ARG A 143 -6.05 -6.24 6.70
C ARG A 143 -7.31 -5.40 6.87
N HIS A 144 -7.93 -5.37 8.06
CA HIS A 144 -9.08 -4.51 8.37
C HIS A 144 -8.66 -3.04 8.62
N ARG A 145 -7.37 -2.81 8.91
CA ARG A 145 -6.72 -1.48 8.84
C ARG A 145 -6.01 -1.25 7.49
N ASP A 146 -5.74 -2.30 6.71
CA ASP A 146 -5.22 -2.21 5.33
C ASP A 146 -6.36 -2.08 4.30
N LEU A 147 -7.00 -0.91 4.23
CA LEU A 147 -7.50 -0.47 2.92
C LEU A 147 -6.34 -0.64 1.91
N PRO A 148 -6.56 -1.30 0.75
CA PRO A 148 -5.59 -1.27 -0.34
C PRO A 148 -5.10 0.17 -0.54
N ALA A 149 -3.81 0.33 -0.80
CA ALA A 149 -3.15 1.64 -0.91
C ALA A 149 -3.99 2.63 -1.74
N ASP A 150 -4.49 2.16 -2.88
CA ASP A 150 -5.29 2.96 -3.79
C ASP A 150 -6.58 3.53 -3.19
N ILE A 151 -7.21 2.96 -2.16
CA ILE A 151 -8.43 3.52 -1.55
C ILE A 151 -8.21 4.14 -0.17
N ARG A 152 -6.96 4.39 0.21
CA ARG A 152 -6.68 5.12 1.45
C ARG A 152 -7.06 6.60 1.31
N PRO A 153 -7.69 7.21 2.33
CA PRO A 153 -7.98 8.64 2.33
C PRO A 153 -6.70 9.46 2.36
N LEU A 154 -6.71 10.61 1.69
CA LEU A 154 -5.65 11.61 1.72
C LEU A 154 -6.03 12.71 2.72
N PRO A 155 -5.45 12.73 3.94
CA PRO A 155 -5.94 13.59 5.02
C PRO A 155 -5.86 15.09 4.72
N SER A 156 -4.90 15.50 3.89
CA SER A 156 -4.68 16.89 3.49
C SER A 156 -5.51 17.31 2.27
N ALA A 157 -6.04 16.37 1.49
CA ALA A 157 -6.79 16.67 0.28
C ALA A 157 -8.23 17.12 0.62
N PRO A 158 -8.71 18.25 0.06
CA PRO A 158 -10.09 18.68 0.17
C PRO A 158 -10.96 17.97 -0.89
N MET A 159 -12.26 17.82 -0.69
CA MET A 159 -13.12 17.14 -1.70
C MET A 159 -13.14 17.87 -3.05
N GLU A 160 -12.86 19.17 -3.05
CA GLU A 160 -12.82 20.05 -4.23
C GLU A 160 -11.60 19.80 -5.13
N SER A 161 -10.61 19.01 -4.71
CA SER A 161 -9.53 18.55 -5.59
C SER A 161 -10.03 17.59 -6.67
N LEU A 162 -11.15 16.90 -6.44
CA LEU A 162 -11.78 16.03 -7.42
C LEU A 162 -12.56 16.86 -8.46
N ASP A 163 -12.40 16.49 -9.73
CA ASP A 163 -13.12 17.05 -10.86
C ASP A 163 -14.47 16.33 -11.05
N GLU A 164 -15.54 17.02 -10.64
CA GLU A 164 -16.91 16.53 -10.80
C GLU A 164 -17.30 16.28 -12.27
N LEU A 165 -16.84 17.13 -13.20
CA LEU A 165 -17.18 16.99 -14.61
C LEU A 165 -16.52 15.76 -15.20
N LEU A 166 -15.25 15.52 -14.87
CA LEU A 166 -14.52 14.33 -15.30
C LEU A 166 -15.17 13.06 -14.73
N PHE A 167 -15.54 13.07 -13.44
CA PHE A 167 -16.27 11.97 -12.82
C PHE A 167 -17.60 11.67 -13.53
N ARG A 168 -18.41 12.71 -13.79
CA ARG A 168 -19.75 12.53 -14.38
C ARG A 168 -19.74 12.23 -15.87
N ARG A 169 -18.82 12.82 -16.64
CA ARG A 169 -18.83 12.74 -18.11
C ARG A 169 -17.94 11.64 -18.66
N VAL A 170 -16.93 11.20 -17.89
CA VAL A 170 -15.98 10.18 -18.34
C VAL A 170 -16.12 8.91 -17.52
N TYR A 171 -15.92 8.96 -16.21
CA TYR A 171 -15.91 7.74 -15.39
C TYR A 171 -17.28 7.05 -15.31
N LEU A 172 -18.33 7.78 -14.91
CA LEU A 172 -19.67 7.21 -14.70
C LEU A 172 -20.25 6.53 -15.96
N PRO A 173 -20.20 7.13 -17.17
CA PRO A 173 -20.68 6.50 -18.40
C PRO A 173 -19.87 5.28 -18.83
N SER A 174 -18.60 5.19 -18.43
CA SER A 174 -17.77 4.01 -18.67
C SER A 174 -18.06 2.87 -17.68
N ALA A 175 -18.41 3.20 -16.43
CA ALA A 175 -18.63 2.22 -15.38
C ALA A 175 -20.07 1.67 -15.31
N LEU A 176 -21.08 2.47 -15.70
CA LEU A 176 -22.50 2.17 -15.52
C LEU A 176 -23.31 2.35 -16.81
N SER A 177 -24.39 1.58 -16.96
CA SER A 177 -25.32 1.76 -18.09
C SER A 177 -26.15 3.05 -17.94
N PRO A 178 -26.65 3.63 -19.05
CA PRO A 178 -27.48 4.83 -19.01
C PRO A 178 -28.69 4.71 -18.08
N GLU A 179 -29.35 3.54 -18.05
CA GLU A 179 -30.52 3.30 -17.21
C GLU A 179 -30.18 3.33 -15.71
N ILE A 180 -29.02 2.78 -15.32
CA ILE A 180 -28.54 2.81 -13.93
C ILE A 180 -28.18 4.24 -13.52
N LEU A 181 -27.59 5.02 -14.43
CA LEU A 181 -27.23 6.41 -14.19
C LEU A 181 -28.47 7.28 -13.97
N GLU A 182 -29.51 7.12 -14.80
CA GLU A 182 -30.78 7.84 -14.67
C GLU A 182 -31.49 7.53 -13.34
N GLN A 183 -31.39 6.29 -12.87
CA GLN A 183 -31.99 5.84 -11.61
C GLN A 183 -31.17 6.24 -10.37
N ASN A 184 -29.91 6.63 -10.52
CA ASN A 184 -29.02 6.92 -9.40
C ASN A 184 -29.26 8.32 -8.82
N GLN A 185 -30.14 8.40 -7.83
CA GLN A 185 -30.52 9.65 -7.16
C GLN A 185 -29.62 10.04 -5.97
N ARG A 186 -28.47 9.39 -5.79
CA ARG A 186 -27.53 9.71 -4.70
C ARG A 186 -26.90 11.08 -4.91
N SER A 187 -26.55 11.77 -3.81
CA SER A 187 -25.68 12.95 -3.87
C SER A 187 -24.32 12.61 -4.49
N LEU A 188 -23.65 13.61 -5.06
CA LEU A 188 -22.31 13.43 -5.66
C LEU A 188 -21.33 12.78 -4.67
N GLU A 189 -21.32 13.23 -3.42
CA GLU A 189 -20.48 12.68 -2.36
C GLU A 189 -20.71 11.18 -2.15
N HIS A 190 -21.97 10.75 -2.07
CA HIS A 190 -22.30 9.34 -1.94
C HIS A 190 -21.95 8.53 -3.20
N GLN A 191 -22.00 9.13 -4.39
CA GLN A 191 -21.55 8.48 -5.62
C GLN A 191 -20.03 8.30 -5.63
N LEU A 192 -19.26 9.32 -5.22
CA LEU A 192 -17.80 9.26 -5.07
C LEU A 192 -17.39 8.22 -4.03
N ILE A 193 -18.09 8.15 -2.89
CA ILE A 193 -17.84 7.13 -1.86
C ILE A 193 -18.16 5.73 -2.38
N ALA A 194 -19.27 5.54 -3.10
CA ALA A 194 -19.64 4.25 -3.68
C ALA A 194 -18.62 3.78 -4.73
N ALA A 195 -18.05 4.69 -5.50
CA ALA A 195 -16.95 4.45 -6.43
C ALA A 195 -15.57 4.32 -5.73
N LYS A 196 -15.51 4.53 -4.40
CA LYS A 196 -14.30 4.55 -3.57
C LYS A 196 -13.31 5.65 -3.93
N PHE A 197 -13.76 6.70 -4.63
CA PHE A 197 -12.97 7.90 -4.95
C PHE A 197 -12.91 8.87 -3.76
N ALA A 198 -13.83 8.68 -2.79
CA ALA A 198 -13.80 9.34 -1.51
C ALA A 198 -14.03 8.34 -0.37
N HIS A 199 -13.47 8.64 0.80
CA HIS A 199 -13.66 7.91 2.03
C HIS A 199 -14.71 8.63 2.89
N PRO A 200 -15.62 7.90 3.57
CA PRO A 200 -16.69 8.46 4.40
C PRO A 200 -16.18 8.99 5.77
N ASP A 201 -14.96 9.50 5.84
CA ASP A 201 -14.44 10.17 7.04
C ASP A 201 -15.25 11.44 7.34
N ILE A 202 -15.07 12.00 8.54
CA ILE A 202 -15.66 13.29 8.90
C ILE A 202 -14.52 14.29 9.15
N PRO A 203 -14.30 15.27 8.23
CA PRO A 203 -14.98 15.45 6.94
C PRO A 203 -14.57 14.39 5.90
N ASN A 204 -15.40 14.19 4.86
CA ASN A 204 -15.10 13.26 3.76
C ASN A 204 -13.77 13.63 3.11
N ARG A 205 -13.00 12.63 2.68
CA ARG A 205 -11.68 12.84 2.07
C ARG A 205 -11.55 12.11 0.74
N PRO A 206 -10.92 12.72 -0.28
CA PRO A 206 -10.50 11.99 -1.47
C PRO A 206 -9.63 10.80 -1.11
N THR A 207 -9.71 9.74 -1.90
CA THR A 207 -8.76 8.62 -1.84
C THR A 207 -7.66 8.80 -2.89
N ILE A 208 -6.57 8.03 -2.77
CA ILE A 208 -5.54 7.97 -3.82
C ILE A 208 -6.17 7.66 -5.19
N LEU A 209 -7.09 6.69 -5.26
CA LEU A 209 -7.80 6.30 -6.47
C LEU A 209 -8.62 7.46 -7.05
N GLY A 210 -9.31 8.22 -6.18
CA GLY A 210 -10.07 9.40 -6.58
C GLY A 210 -9.16 10.43 -7.24
N GLU A 211 -8.05 10.79 -6.59
CA GLU A 211 -7.09 11.75 -7.14
C GLU A 211 -6.46 11.27 -8.44
N LEU A 212 -6.01 10.01 -8.49
CA LEU A 212 -5.41 9.46 -9.71
C LEU A 212 -6.38 9.44 -10.88
N THR A 213 -7.66 9.16 -10.64
CA THR A 213 -8.64 8.94 -11.71
C THR A 213 -9.31 10.22 -12.16
N VAL A 214 -9.72 11.07 -11.21
CA VAL A 214 -10.53 12.26 -11.46
C VAL A 214 -10.06 13.49 -10.68
N GLY A 215 -8.87 13.46 -10.06
CA GLY A 215 -8.30 14.68 -9.46
C GLY A 215 -8.08 15.76 -10.52
N LYS A 216 -8.09 17.03 -10.14
CA LYS A 216 -7.75 18.13 -11.05
C LYS A 216 -6.24 18.13 -11.37
N ASP A 217 -5.45 17.95 -10.32
CA ASP A 217 -3.99 17.92 -10.35
C ASP A 217 -3.50 16.78 -9.43
N PRO A 218 -3.50 15.51 -9.90
CA PRO A 218 -3.19 14.34 -9.06
C PRO A 218 -1.86 14.43 -8.31
N THR A 219 -0.85 15.10 -8.91
CA THR A 219 0.49 15.21 -8.32
C THR A 219 0.56 16.12 -7.09
N ASP A 220 -0.42 16.98 -6.87
CA ASP A 220 -0.46 17.87 -5.69
C ASP A 220 -0.75 17.08 -4.41
N TRP A 221 -1.50 15.99 -4.53
CA TRP A 221 -1.96 15.16 -3.41
C TRP A 221 -1.29 13.78 -3.36
N VAL A 222 -0.86 13.27 -4.51
CA VAL A 222 -0.16 11.98 -4.64
C VAL A 222 1.20 12.21 -5.30
N PRO A 223 2.27 12.48 -4.52
CA PRO A 223 3.56 12.81 -5.10
C PRO A 223 4.13 11.67 -5.95
N GLY A 224 4.66 12.02 -7.12
CA GLY A 224 5.15 11.05 -8.10
C GLY A 224 4.05 10.37 -8.93
N ALA A 225 2.78 10.76 -8.79
CA ALA A 225 1.68 10.30 -9.63
C ALA A 225 1.71 10.91 -11.03
N PHE A 226 2.79 10.68 -11.76
CA PHE A 226 2.95 11.07 -13.15
C PHE A 226 3.78 10.03 -13.90
N VAL A 227 3.73 10.09 -15.23
CA VAL A 227 4.62 9.33 -16.09
C VAL A 227 5.65 10.28 -16.69
N GLN A 228 6.92 9.99 -16.50
CA GLN A 228 8.01 10.72 -17.13
C GLN A 228 8.40 10.01 -18.43
N PHE A 229 8.29 10.68 -19.56
CA PHE A 229 8.73 10.18 -20.86
C PHE A 229 10.02 10.90 -21.25
N LEU A 230 11.07 10.14 -21.56
CA LEU A 230 12.38 10.66 -21.98
C LEU A 230 12.76 10.04 -23.32
N ARG A 231 13.00 10.87 -24.33
CA ARG A 231 13.66 10.45 -25.57
C ARG A 231 15.15 10.74 -25.45
N ILE A 232 15.96 9.69 -25.47
CA ILE A 232 17.40 9.74 -25.26
C ILE A 232 18.09 9.47 -26.60
N ASP A 233 18.97 10.37 -27.00
CA ASP A 233 19.79 10.28 -28.22
C ASP A 233 21.08 9.50 -27.93
N GLY A 234 20.90 8.22 -27.63
CA GLY A 234 21.97 7.29 -27.31
C GLY A 234 21.43 5.97 -26.77
N GLU A 235 22.33 5.13 -26.29
CA GLU A 235 22.04 3.76 -25.82
C GLU A 235 22.21 3.62 -24.31
N GLU A 236 22.79 4.63 -23.64
CA GLU A 236 23.16 4.59 -22.24
C GLU A 236 22.50 5.71 -21.43
N TRP A 237 22.32 5.45 -20.13
CA TRP A 237 21.84 6.47 -19.22
C TRP A 237 22.87 7.60 -19.07
N GLY A 238 22.43 8.85 -19.24
CA GLY A 238 23.30 10.02 -19.24
C GLY A 238 23.60 10.56 -20.64
N ASP A 239 23.23 9.82 -21.69
CA ASP A 239 23.26 10.33 -23.06
C ASP A 239 22.29 11.53 -23.24
N PRO A 240 22.51 12.39 -24.26
CA PRO A 240 21.72 13.60 -24.45
C PRO A 240 20.22 13.34 -24.56
N ILE A 241 19.42 14.13 -23.83
CA ILE A 241 17.96 14.06 -23.89
C ILE A 241 17.48 14.90 -25.08
N GLN A 242 16.85 14.25 -26.06
CA GLN A 242 16.25 14.91 -27.22
C GLN A 242 14.92 15.59 -26.85
N SER A 243 14.09 14.91 -26.06
CA SER A 243 12.84 15.46 -25.55
C SER A 243 12.45 14.82 -24.22
N ALA A 244 11.73 15.58 -23.39
CA ALA A 244 11.22 15.14 -22.11
C ALA A 244 9.78 15.64 -21.92
N HIS A 245 8.91 14.75 -21.47
CA HIS A 245 7.52 15.07 -21.13
C HIS A 245 7.16 14.51 -19.76
N GLU A 246 6.42 15.28 -18.97
CA GLU A 246 5.85 14.82 -17.71
C GLU A 246 4.32 14.82 -17.83
N LEU A 247 3.74 13.63 -17.84
CA LEU A 247 2.30 13.42 -17.97
C LEU A 247 1.69 13.39 -16.57
N ARG A 248 1.16 14.54 -16.14
CA ARG A 248 0.64 14.78 -14.78
C ARG A 248 -0.88 14.77 -14.71
N SER A 249 -1.54 14.65 -15.87
CA SER A 249 -3.00 14.64 -16.01
C SER A 249 -3.65 13.45 -15.27
N PRO A 250 -4.96 13.49 -15.03
CA PRO A 250 -5.70 12.38 -14.45
C PRO A 250 -5.68 11.16 -15.37
N LEU A 251 -5.91 9.97 -14.80
CA LEU A 251 -5.68 8.69 -15.46
C LEU A 251 -6.25 8.58 -16.90
N PRO A 252 -7.50 8.98 -17.21
CA PRO A 252 -8.02 8.90 -18.57
C PRO A 252 -7.23 9.75 -19.57
N ASP A 253 -6.87 10.97 -19.18
CA ASP A 253 -6.12 11.91 -20.02
C ASP A 253 -4.65 11.52 -20.12
N LEU A 254 -4.02 11.13 -19.01
CA LEU A 254 -2.66 10.62 -18.96
C LEU A 254 -2.48 9.44 -19.91
N LEU A 255 -3.41 8.48 -19.93
CA LEU A 255 -3.33 7.32 -20.81
C LEU A 255 -3.47 7.69 -22.29
N ARG A 256 -4.29 8.70 -22.61
CA ARG A 256 -4.46 9.21 -23.98
C ARG A 256 -3.20 9.96 -24.45
N GLU A 257 -2.70 10.89 -23.65
CA GLU A 257 -1.46 11.64 -23.93
C GLU A 257 -0.27 10.69 -24.09
N LEU A 258 -0.16 9.70 -23.21
CA LEU A 258 0.88 8.68 -23.30
C LEU A 258 0.76 7.87 -24.59
N GLU A 259 -0.45 7.47 -24.99
CA GLU A 259 -0.66 6.72 -26.23
C GLU A 259 -0.23 7.52 -27.47
N GLU A 260 -0.51 8.83 -27.48
CA GLU A 260 -0.07 9.74 -28.54
C GLU A 260 1.46 9.83 -28.59
N LEU A 261 2.12 9.97 -27.42
CA LEU A 261 3.58 9.98 -27.32
C LEU A 261 4.22 8.65 -27.75
N LEU A 262 3.62 7.51 -27.40
CA LEU A 262 4.10 6.21 -27.89
C LEU A 262 3.97 6.13 -29.42
N LYS A 263 2.82 6.51 -29.98
CA LYS A 263 2.58 6.47 -31.43
C LYS A 263 3.55 7.34 -32.23
N ILE A 264 3.82 8.56 -31.78
CA ILE A 264 4.67 9.50 -32.52
C ILE A 264 6.15 9.08 -32.51
N ASN A 265 6.58 8.30 -31.52
CA ASN A 265 7.96 7.82 -31.40
C ASN A 265 8.18 6.44 -32.07
N ILE A 266 7.12 5.73 -32.47
CA ILE A 266 7.23 4.48 -33.24
C ILE A 266 7.56 4.81 -34.69
N HIS A 267 8.70 4.33 -35.17
CA HIS A 267 9.11 4.49 -36.56
C HIS A 267 8.70 3.25 -37.34
N SER A 268 8.04 3.44 -38.49
CA SER A 268 7.72 2.35 -39.40
C SER A 268 8.66 2.34 -40.59
N ARG A 269 9.38 1.24 -40.79
CA ARG A 269 10.09 0.99 -42.06
C ARG A 269 9.06 0.51 -43.07
N VAL A 270 9.13 1.09 -44.26
CA VAL A 270 8.30 0.68 -45.40
C VAL A 270 9.15 -0.26 -46.25
N ASP A 271 8.76 -1.52 -46.33
CA ASP A 271 9.37 -2.46 -47.27
C ASP A 271 8.57 -2.45 -48.57
N LEU A 272 9.19 -1.90 -49.62
CA LEU A 272 8.65 -1.84 -50.98
C LEU A 272 9.22 -2.94 -51.88
N THR A 273 10.10 -3.79 -51.36
CA THR A 273 10.97 -4.66 -52.16
C THR A 273 10.69 -6.16 -52.01
N SER A 274 10.04 -6.58 -50.91
CA SER A 274 9.85 -8.00 -50.59
C SER A 274 8.52 -8.60 -51.05
N GLY A 275 7.60 -7.81 -51.64
CA GLY A 275 6.31 -8.31 -52.13
C GLY A 275 5.54 -7.34 -53.02
N ALA A 276 4.41 -7.79 -53.56
CA ALA A 276 3.53 -7.00 -54.44
C ALA A 276 2.70 -5.93 -53.69
N VAL A 277 2.72 -5.93 -52.36
CA VAL A 277 1.96 -5.02 -51.50
C VAL A 277 2.89 -4.43 -50.44
N GLU A 278 2.77 -3.13 -50.20
CA GLU A 278 3.50 -2.40 -49.17
C GLU A 278 3.24 -3.02 -47.79
N VAL A 279 4.31 -3.43 -47.09
CA VAL A 279 4.23 -3.88 -45.69
C VAL A 279 4.94 -2.86 -44.81
N ARG A 280 4.17 -2.20 -43.93
CA ARG A 280 4.71 -1.33 -42.89
C ARG A 280 5.02 -2.15 -41.67
N GLN A 281 6.27 -2.13 -41.23
CA GLN A 281 6.72 -2.84 -40.05
C GLN A 281 7.28 -1.85 -39.04
N PRO A 282 6.58 -1.62 -37.90
CA PRO A 282 7.05 -0.72 -36.87
C PRO A 282 8.27 -1.30 -36.15
N ASP A 283 9.15 -0.42 -35.66
CA ASP A 283 10.26 -0.75 -34.78
C ASP A 283 9.80 -1.40 -33.46
N TYR A 284 8.63 -0.99 -32.95
CA TYR A 284 7.95 -1.59 -31.80
C TYR A 284 6.44 -1.78 -32.04
N PRO A 285 5.86 -2.91 -31.61
CA PRO A 285 4.42 -3.07 -31.62
C PRO A 285 3.79 -2.19 -30.52
N LEU A 286 2.95 -1.24 -30.93
CA LEU A 286 2.24 -0.31 -30.03
C LEU A 286 1.52 -1.05 -28.89
N VAL A 287 0.88 -2.18 -29.19
CA VAL A 287 0.14 -2.99 -28.22
C VAL A 287 1.06 -3.49 -27.10
N ALA A 288 2.29 -3.90 -27.40
CA ALA A 288 3.22 -4.36 -26.37
C ALA A 288 3.61 -3.21 -25.44
N LEU A 289 3.96 -2.05 -25.99
CA LEU A 289 4.28 -0.85 -25.21
C LEU A 289 3.09 -0.44 -24.33
N GLN A 290 1.87 -0.40 -24.88
CA GLN A 290 0.65 -0.10 -24.13
C GLN A 290 0.45 -1.07 -22.96
N GLN A 291 0.59 -2.38 -23.18
CA GLN A 291 0.42 -3.37 -22.12
C GLN A 291 1.44 -3.17 -21.01
N ILE A 292 2.72 -2.94 -21.34
CA ILE A 292 3.76 -2.80 -20.32
C ILE A 292 3.62 -1.48 -19.54
N VAL A 293 3.35 -0.35 -20.21
CA VAL A 293 3.20 0.92 -19.47
C VAL A 293 1.92 0.94 -18.63
N ARG A 294 0.79 0.39 -19.13
CA ARG A 294 -0.43 0.25 -18.32
C ARG A 294 -0.20 -0.65 -17.10
N ASN A 295 0.56 -1.74 -17.25
CA ASN A 295 0.97 -2.57 -16.11
C ASN A 295 1.85 -1.80 -15.13
N ALA A 296 2.79 -0.97 -15.62
CA ALA A 296 3.61 -0.14 -14.75
C ALA A 296 2.74 0.82 -13.91
N ILE A 297 1.83 1.56 -14.54
CA ILE A 297 0.89 2.47 -13.85
C ILE A 297 0.03 1.71 -12.84
N LEU A 298 -0.51 0.55 -13.22
CA LEU A 298 -1.37 -0.27 -12.37
C LEU A 298 -0.63 -0.83 -11.14
N HIS A 299 0.63 -1.24 -11.29
CA HIS A 299 1.40 -1.90 -10.23
C HIS A 299 2.40 -0.98 -9.52
N ARG A 300 2.45 0.31 -9.87
CA ARG A 300 3.28 1.31 -9.19
C ARG A 300 2.98 1.36 -7.69
N SER A 301 4.03 1.55 -6.89
CA SER A 301 3.90 1.91 -5.48
C SER A 301 3.57 3.39 -5.33
N TYR A 302 2.33 3.73 -4.95
CA TYR A 302 1.87 5.12 -4.77
C TYR A 302 2.12 5.68 -3.36
N GLU A 303 2.53 4.86 -2.39
CA GLU A 303 2.65 5.27 -0.98
C GLU A 303 4.09 5.33 -0.46
N GLN A 304 4.98 4.50 -0.99
CA GLN A 304 6.32 4.28 -0.41
C GLN A 304 7.41 5.07 -1.13
N THR A 305 7.08 5.72 -2.24
CA THR A 305 8.04 6.36 -3.13
C THR A 305 7.39 7.51 -3.91
N HIS A 306 8.19 8.56 -4.12
CA HIS A 306 7.81 9.70 -4.96
C HIS A 306 8.38 9.58 -6.37
N ALA A 307 9.09 8.48 -6.69
CA ALA A 307 9.58 8.23 -8.04
C ALA A 307 8.40 7.96 -9.00
N PRO A 308 8.36 8.59 -10.19
CA PRO A 308 7.33 8.32 -11.20
C PRO A 308 7.61 7.01 -11.95
N VAL A 309 6.62 6.52 -12.70
CA VAL A 309 6.90 5.59 -13.80
C VAL A 309 7.74 6.35 -14.85
N GLN A 310 8.79 5.73 -15.37
CA GLN A 310 9.61 6.33 -16.42
C GLN A 310 9.56 5.49 -17.69
N VAL A 311 9.28 6.14 -18.82
CA VAL A 311 9.43 5.56 -20.16
C VAL A 311 10.67 6.19 -20.77
N ARG A 312 11.78 5.45 -20.77
CA ARG A 312 13.07 5.89 -21.31
C ARG A 312 13.25 5.25 -22.68
N TRP A 313 13.22 6.08 -23.71
CA TRP A 313 13.28 5.65 -25.09
C TRP A 313 14.66 5.95 -25.67
N PHE A 314 15.52 4.94 -25.67
CA PHE A 314 16.85 4.96 -26.24
C PHE A 314 16.79 4.68 -27.75
N THR A 315 17.92 4.84 -28.45
CA THR A 315 17.99 4.57 -29.89
C THR A 315 17.76 3.08 -30.23
N ASN A 316 18.16 2.17 -29.34
CA ASN A 316 18.12 0.72 -29.55
C ASN A 316 17.03 -0.01 -28.72
N GLN A 317 16.46 0.63 -27.70
CA GLN A 317 15.52 0.00 -26.77
C GLN A 317 14.56 1.00 -26.11
N VAL A 318 13.43 0.50 -25.62
CA VAL A 318 12.54 1.23 -24.71
C VAL A 318 12.59 0.54 -23.35
N GLU A 319 13.00 1.29 -22.33
CA GLU A 319 12.99 0.85 -20.94
C GLU A 319 11.79 1.50 -20.21
N ILE A 320 10.93 0.67 -19.63
CA ILE A 320 9.82 1.11 -18.79
C ILE A 320 10.16 0.76 -17.35
N TYR A 321 10.58 1.78 -16.61
CA TYR A 321 10.94 1.69 -15.20
C TYR A 321 9.72 1.96 -14.32
N ASN A 322 9.40 1.01 -13.44
CA ASN A 322 8.29 1.10 -12.51
C ASN A 322 8.77 1.02 -11.05
N PRO A 323 8.51 2.05 -10.23
CA PRO A 323 8.89 2.02 -8.82
C PRO A 323 7.95 1.13 -7.99
N GLY A 324 8.56 0.33 -7.12
CA GLY A 324 7.92 -0.77 -6.40
C GLY A 324 8.31 -2.13 -6.98
N GLY A 325 8.89 -3.00 -6.15
CA GLY A 325 9.19 -4.37 -6.53
C GLY A 325 7.98 -5.30 -6.56
N PRO A 326 8.21 -6.62 -6.64
CA PRO A 326 7.16 -7.64 -6.55
C PRO A 326 6.22 -7.45 -5.35
N PHE A 327 4.97 -7.89 -5.50
CA PHE A 327 3.92 -7.68 -4.52
C PHE A 327 3.08 -8.94 -4.33
N GLY A 328 2.61 -9.14 -3.09
CA GLY A 328 1.73 -10.26 -2.75
C GLY A 328 2.42 -11.59 -3.01
N ARG A 329 1.81 -12.45 -3.84
CA ARG A 329 2.36 -13.76 -4.21
C ARG A 329 3.45 -13.70 -5.28
N VAL A 330 3.65 -12.56 -5.94
CA VAL A 330 4.67 -12.40 -6.98
C VAL A 330 6.02 -12.18 -6.32
N THR A 331 7.01 -12.96 -6.72
CA THR A 331 8.41 -12.90 -6.31
C THR A 331 9.31 -12.64 -7.52
N ARG A 332 10.60 -12.39 -7.29
CA ARG A 332 11.58 -12.25 -8.38
C ARG A 332 11.66 -13.49 -9.26
N GLU A 333 11.49 -14.68 -8.68
CA GLU A 333 11.62 -15.96 -9.37
C GLU A 333 10.40 -16.29 -10.23
N ASN A 334 9.20 -15.85 -9.82
CA ASN A 334 7.95 -16.14 -10.51
C ASN A 334 7.41 -14.99 -11.37
N PHE A 335 8.07 -13.82 -11.35
CA PHE A 335 7.65 -12.67 -12.14
C PHE A 335 7.48 -13.01 -13.62
N ALA A 336 6.40 -12.50 -14.23
CA ALA A 336 6.04 -12.73 -15.63
C ALA A 336 5.83 -14.20 -16.03
N ARG A 337 5.63 -15.13 -15.07
CA ARG A 337 5.15 -16.48 -15.37
C ARG A 337 3.62 -16.45 -15.61
N PRO A 338 3.10 -17.16 -16.62
CA PRO A 338 1.66 -17.22 -16.85
C PRO A 338 0.89 -17.69 -15.61
N GLY A 339 -0.16 -16.96 -15.24
CA GLY A 339 -1.00 -17.28 -14.08
C GLY A 339 -0.51 -16.74 -12.74
N GLU A 340 0.73 -16.24 -12.66
CA GLU A 340 1.28 -15.60 -11.45
C GLU A 340 1.02 -14.10 -11.48
N TYR A 341 0.00 -13.66 -10.75
CA TYR A 341 -0.33 -12.25 -10.63
C TYR A 341 -0.93 -11.91 -9.26
N ASP A 342 -0.67 -10.69 -8.82
CA ASP A 342 -1.34 -10.06 -7.69
C ASP A 342 -1.46 -8.55 -7.95
N TYR A 343 -2.54 -7.94 -7.49
CA TYR A 343 -2.80 -6.52 -7.76
C TYR A 343 -2.41 -5.67 -6.56
N ARG A 344 -1.38 -4.84 -6.73
CA ARG A 344 -0.98 -3.83 -5.73
C ARG A 344 -2.09 -2.78 -5.54
N ASN A 345 -2.69 -2.36 -6.65
CA ASN A 345 -3.78 -1.38 -6.69
C ASN A 345 -5.03 -2.05 -7.33
N PRO A 346 -5.77 -2.88 -6.56
CA PRO A 346 -6.89 -3.67 -7.10
C PRO A 346 -8.10 -2.82 -7.54
N ASN A 347 -8.33 -1.66 -6.92
CA ASN A 347 -9.41 -0.75 -7.30
C ASN A 347 -9.01 0.08 -8.52
N LEU A 348 -7.73 0.46 -8.64
CA LEU A 348 -7.20 1.03 -9.88
C LEU A 348 -7.33 0.04 -11.05
N ALA A 349 -7.14 -1.26 -10.82
CA ALA A 349 -7.37 -2.29 -11.82
C ALA A 349 -8.84 -2.33 -12.28
N ALA A 350 -9.79 -2.15 -11.36
CA ALA A 350 -11.21 -2.09 -11.67
C ALA A 350 -11.55 -0.84 -12.51
N VAL A 351 -11.06 0.33 -12.11
CA VAL A 351 -11.23 1.58 -12.88
C VAL A 351 -10.65 1.46 -14.29
N LEU A 352 -9.42 0.95 -14.44
CA LEU A 352 -8.82 0.75 -15.76
C LEU A 352 -9.63 -0.22 -16.64
N LYS A 353 -10.31 -1.20 -16.04
CA LYS A 353 -11.20 -2.11 -16.77
C LYS A 353 -12.49 -1.40 -17.17
N GLU A 354 -13.11 -0.64 -16.27
CA GLU A 354 -14.31 0.15 -16.53
C GLU A 354 -14.07 1.16 -17.68
N LEU A 355 -12.91 1.81 -17.67
CA LEU A 355 -12.46 2.70 -18.75
C LEU A 355 -12.05 1.96 -20.05
N GLY A 356 -12.00 0.62 -20.05
CA GLY A 356 -11.67 -0.19 -21.23
C GLY A 356 -10.18 -0.35 -21.56
N TYR A 357 -9.27 0.03 -20.66
CA TYR A 357 -7.82 0.00 -20.90
C TYR A 357 -7.14 -1.34 -20.56
N VAL A 358 -7.70 -2.14 -19.64
CA VAL A 358 -7.12 -3.43 -19.21
C VAL A 358 -8.16 -4.56 -19.12
N GLN A 359 -7.67 -5.80 -19.18
CA GLN A 359 -8.45 -7.03 -18.94
C GLN A 359 -8.01 -7.68 -17.62
N GLN A 360 -8.95 -8.21 -16.83
CA GLN A 360 -8.72 -8.67 -15.44
C GLN A 360 -8.03 -10.04 -15.27
N PHE A 361 -7.46 -10.62 -16.32
CA PHE A 361 -6.96 -12.01 -16.33
C PHE A 361 -5.43 -12.14 -16.25
N GLY A 362 -4.69 -11.06 -15.94
CA GLY A 362 -3.21 -11.11 -15.88
C GLY A 362 -2.55 -11.42 -17.23
N LEU A 363 -3.23 -11.16 -18.34
CA LEU A 363 -2.76 -11.51 -19.69
C LEU A 363 -1.83 -10.45 -20.31
N GLY A 364 -1.68 -9.28 -19.69
CA GLY A 364 -1.01 -8.14 -20.33
C GLY A 364 0.43 -8.43 -20.75
N ILE A 365 1.25 -9.02 -19.88
CA ILE A 365 2.64 -9.40 -20.21
C ILE A 365 2.67 -10.49 -21.29
N THR A 366 1.76 -11.46 -21.24
CA THR A 366 1.65 -12.52 -22.24
C THR A 366 1.29 -11.97 -23.62
N ILE A 367 0.35 -11.03 -23.69
CA ILE A 367 -0.03 -10.32 -24.92
C ILE A 367 1.18 -9.52 -25.44
N ALA A 368 1.86 -8.77 -24.57
CA ALA A 368 3.03 -7.99 -24.96
C ALA A 368 4.13 -8.86 -25.58
N ARG A 369 4.44 -10.01 -24.95
CA ARG A 369 5.42 -10.98 -25.48
C ARG A 369 5.01 -11.52 -26.85
N ARG A 370 3.74 -11.88 -27.02
CA ARG A 370 3.21 -12.39 -28.30
C ARG A 370 3.29 -11.34 -29.40
N GLU A 371 2.97 -10.09 -29.11
CA GLU A 371 3.05 -9.01 -30.10
C GLU A 371 4.50 -8.67 -30.47
N MET A 372 5.43 -8.72 -29.51
CA MET A 372 6.88 -8.59 -29.78
C MET A 372 7.38 -9.70 -30.70
N GLU A 373 7.04 -10.96 -30.40
CA GLU A 373 7.40 -12.11 -31.22
C GLU A 373 6.81 -12.00 -32.64
N LYS A 374 5.53 -11.66 -32.75
CA LYS A 374 4.83 -11.47 -34.03
C LYS A 374 5.45 -10.36 -34.89
N ASN A 375 5.95 -9.29 -34.26
CA ASN A 375 6.60 -8.18 -34.96
C ASN A 375 8.09 -8.46 -35.31
N GLY A 376 8.67 -9.54 -34.76
CA GLY A 376 10.06 -9.93 -34.96
C GLY A 376 11.06 -9.25 -34.01
N ASN A 377 10.58 -8.71 -32.88
CA ASN A 377 11.45 -8.13 -31.86
C ASN A 377 12.03 -9.23 -30.94
N PRO A 378 13.19 -8.96 -30.30
CA PRO A 378 13.68 -9.79 -29.20
C PRO A 378 12.66 -9.89 -28.04
N PRO A 379 12.71 -10.96 -27.22
CA PRO A 379 11.85 -11.09 -26.07
C PRO A 379 12.07 -9.95 -25.06
N ILE A 380 10.99 -9.56 -24.37
CA ILE A 380 11.06 -8.52 -23.34
C ILE A 380 11.93 -9.03 -22.17
N GLU A 381 12.96 -8.27 -21.83
CA GLU A 381 13.81 -8.50 -20.67
C GLU A 381 13.21 -7.79 -19.45
N PHE A 382 13.20 -8.45 -18.29
CA PHE A 382 12.72 -7.86 -17.05
C PHE A 382 13.84 -7.84 -16.00
N GLN A 383 14.11 -6.66 -15.44
CA GLN A 383 14.95 -6.49 -14.27
C GLN A 383 14.03 -6.33 -13.06
N VAL A 384 14.03 -7.31 -12.17
CA VAL A 384 13.09 -7.37 -11.04
C VAL A 384 13.88 -7.20 -9.76
N GLU A 385 13.76 -6.02 -9.15
CA GLU A 385 14.37 -5.64 -7.88
C GLU A 385 13.33 -5.48 -6.77
N ASP A 386 13.75 -5.52 -5.51
CA ASP A 386 12.81 -5.38 -4.37
C ASP A 386 12.20 -3.97 -4.33
N SER A 387 12.93 -2.99 -4.85
CA SER A 387 12.51 -1.58 -4.88
C SER A 387 11.86 -1.15 -6.20
N HIS A 388 12.06 -1.88 -7.30
CA HIS A 388 11.57 -1.50 -8.63
C HIS A 388 11.53 -2.66 -9.61
N VAL A 389 10.80 -2.48 -10.70
CA VAL A 389 10.80 -3.40 -11.85
C VAL A 389 11.04 -2.58 -13.12
N ALA A 390 11.98 -3.00 -13.96
CA ALA A 390 12.17 -2.44 -15.28
C ALA A 390 11.88 -3.48 -16.37
N ALA A 391 11.16 -3.06 -17.41
CA ALA A 391 10.91 -3.85 -18.60
C ALA A 391 11.67 -3.24 -19.78
N ILE A 392 12.54 -4.01 -20.43
CA ILE A 392 13.38 -3.58 -21.54
C ILE A 392 12.87 -4.25 -22.81
N LEU A 393 12.36 -3.43 -23.72
CA LEU A 393 11.90 -3.84 -25.04
C LEU A 393 12.96 -3.42 -26.05
N ARG A 394 13.63 -4.38 -26.70
CA ARG A 394 14.62 -4.07 -27.73
C ARG A 394 13.96 -3.83 -29.07
N GLY A 395 14.50 -2.85 -29.80
CA GLY A 395 14.09 -2.56 -31.16
C GLY A 395 14.32 -3.77 -32.05
N ARG A 396 13.57 -3.81 -33.14
CA ARG A 396 13.78 -4.85 -34.14
C ARG A 396 15.15 -4.69 -34.80
N PRO A 397 15.91 -5.79 -34.99
CA PRO A 397 17.20 -5.75 -35.70
C PRO A 397 17.09 -5.31 -37.16
#